data_AF-A0AAD5MCX3-F1
#
_entry.id   AF-A0AAD5MCX3-F1
#
_cell.length_a   1.000
_cell.length_b   1.000
_cell.length_c   1.000
_cell.angle_alpha   90.00
_cell.angle_beta   90.00
_cell.angle_gamma   90.00
#
_symmetry.space_group_name_H-M   'P 1'
#
loop_
_entity.id
_entity.type
_entity.pdbx_description
1 polymer ?
#
loop_
_entity_poly.entity_id
_entity_poly.type
_entity_poly.pdbx_seq_one_letter_code
_entity_poly.pdbx_strand_id
1 'polypeptide(L)' 'MSAANEPEPWGALLQDKYVNAHAIACCPTMDLIAIVTTDRQLIVHRTVSWQKALHVKAAELAFTIDTLAWSPDGIKGRER' A
#
# COMPACT_ATOMS: atom_id res chain seq x y z
N MET A 1 31.08 12.29 30.79
CA MET A 1 29.94 12.73 29.96
C MET A 1 29.60 11.56 29.04
N SER A 2 28.64 10.72 29.42
CA SER A 2 28.19 9.62 28.56
C SER A 2 27.26 10.19 27.50
N ALA A 3 27.61 10.00 26.23
CA ALA A 3 26.68 10.23 25.14
C ALA A 3 25.48 9.31 25.34
N ALA A 4 24.28 9.89 25.43
CA ALA A 4 23.05 9.14 25.41
C ALA A 4 22.99 8.38 24.08
N ASN A 5 22.81 7.07 24.12
CA ASN A 5 22.54 6.27 22.94
C ASN A 5 21.25 6.81 22.28
N GLU A 6 21.39 7.59 21.21
CA GLU A 6 20.27 7.92 20.34
C GLU A 6 19.70 6.61 19.79
N PRO A 7 18.38 6.37 19.88
CA PRO A 7 17.80 5.15 19.34
C PRO A 7 18.04 5.11 17.83
N GLU A 8 18.69 4.05 17.35
CA GLU A 8 18.93 3.86 15.93
C GLU A 8 17.60 4.01 15.15
N PRO A 9 17.60 4.74 14.01
CA PRO A 9 16.38 4.97 13.27
C PRO A 9 15.82 3.63 12.81
N TRP A 10 14.54 3.40 13.08
CA TRP A 10 13.78 2.15 12.89
C TRP A 10 13.64 1.68 11.42
N GLY A 11 14.60 1.98 10.55
CA GLY A 11 14.63 1.58 9.15
C GLY A 11 15.31 2.63 8.26
N ALA A 12 15.94 2.18 7.18
CA ALA A 12 16.44 3.05 6.13
C ALA A 12 15.29 3.49 5.22
N LEU A 13 15.18 4.79 4.93
CA LEU A 13 14.26 5.31 3.93
C LEU A 13 14.71 4.83 2.54
N LEU A 14 13.93 3.94 1.92
CA LEU A 14 14.25 3.41 0.59
C LEU A 14 13.87 4.40 -0.52
N GLN A 15 12.67 4.99 -0.43
CA GLN A 15 12.15 5.98 -1.38
C GLN A 15 11.09 6.87 -0.71
N ASP A 16 11.00 8.11 -1.19
CA ASP A 16 9.93 9.06 -0.85
C ASP A 16 9.05 9.31 -2.08
N LYS A 17 7.72 9.24 -1.91
CA LYS A 17 6.71 9.50 -2.95
C LYS A 17 5.46 10.12 -2.36
N TYR A 18 4.95 11.12 -3.07
CA TYR A 18 3.68 11.78 -2.73
C TYR A 18 2.54 11.16 -3.52
N VAL A 19 1.44 10.85 -2.83
CA VAL A 19 0.22 10.32 -3.45
C VAL A 19 -1.00 10.91 -2.75
N ASN A 20 -2.01 11.30 -3.54
CA ASN A 20 -3.31 11.68 -3.00
C ASN A 20 -4.15 10.42 -2.80
N ALA A 21 -4.17 9.92 -1.57
CA ALA A 21 -4.87 8.69 -1.19
C ALA A 21 -6.17 8.99 -0.44
N HIS A 22 -7.22 8.27 -0.82
CA HIS A 22 -8.45 8.14 -0.04
C HIS A 22 -8.30 7.05 1.03
N ALA A 23 -7.74 5.89 0.68
CA ALA A 23 -7.49 4.78 1.59
C ALA A 23 -6.19 4.06 1.22
N ILE A 24 -5.52 3.47 2.22
CA ILE A 24 -4.28 2.73 2.05
C ILE A 24 -4.33 1.49 2.94
N ALA A 25 -3.82 0.36 2.45
CA ALA A 25 -3.51 -0.77 3.32
C ALA A 25 -2.28 -1.54 2.81
N CYS A 26 -1.42 -1.93 3.75
CA CYS A 26 -0.29 -2.81 3.50
C CYS A 26 -0.73 -4.28 3.48
N CYS A 27 -0.20 -5.05 2.53
CA CYS A 27 -0.40 -6.50 2.54
C CYS A 27 0.34 -7.11 3.73
N PRO A 28 -0.31 -7.96 4.55
CA PRO A 28 0.31 -8.50 5.77
C PRO A 28 1.42 -9.53 5.48
N THR A 29 1.42 -10.16 4.30
CA THR A 29 2.30 -11.31 3.99
C THR A 29 3.28 -11.06 2.83
N MET A 30 3.11 -9.98 2.06
CA MET A 30 3.92 -9.67 0.88
C MET A 30 4.39 -8.21 0.85
N ASP A 31 5.41 -7.94 0.03
CA ASP A 31 5.91 -6.59 -0.28
C ASP A 31 4.93 -5.83 -1.19
N LEU A 32 3.73 -5.52 -0.69
CA LEU A 32 2.69 -4.82 -1.44
C LEU A 32 1.97 -3.77 -0.58
N ILE A 33 1.69 -2.63 -1.18
CA ILE A 33 0.81 -1.59 -0.64
C ILE A 33 -0.29 -1.30 -1.64
N ALA A 34 -1.54 -1.37 -1.18
CA ALA A 34 -2.69 -1.00 -1.97
C ALA A 34 -3.15 0.41 -1.58
N ILE A 35 -3.44 1.22 -2.61
CA ILE A 35 -3.79 2.62 -2.49
C ILE A 35 -5.04 2.84 -3.32
N VAL A 36 -6.10 3.32 -2.68
CA VAL A 36 -7.25 3.93 -3.34
C VAL A 36 -6.96 5.41 -3.46
N THR A 37 -6.83 5.92 -4.68
CA THR A 37 -6.56 7.33 -4.94
C THR A 37 -7.82 8.18 -4.75
N THR A 38 -7.68 9.49 -4.63
CA THR A 38 -8.83 10.41 -4.49
C THR A 38 -9.76 10.41 -5.70
N ASP A 39 -9.26 10.05 -6.88
CA ASP A 39 -10.04 9.81 -8.10
C ASP A 39 -10.57 8.37 -8.20
N ARG A 40 -10.58 7.64 -7.08
CA ARG A 40 -11.23 6.33 -6.90
C ARG A 40 -10.65 5.21 -7.75
N GLN A 41 -9.38 5.33 -8.12
CA GLN A 41 -8.62 4.26 -8.76
C GLN A 41 -7.96 3.39 -7.69
N LEU A 42 -7.83 2.10 -7.96
CA LEU A 42 -7.04 1.20 -7.13
C LEU A 42 -5.67 0.99 -7.77
N ILE A 43 -4.61 1.22 -7.00
CA ILE A 43 -3.24 0.98 -7.42
C ILE A 43 -2.55 0.13 -6.37
N VAL A 44 -1.86 -0.92 -6.79
CA VAL A 44 -1.00 -1.72 -5.91
C VAL A 44 0.45 -1.51 -6.32
N HIS A 45 1.30 -1.17 -5.36
CA HIS A 45 2.73 -0.99 -5.54
C HIS A 45 3.53 -2.00 -4.73
N ARG A 46 4.74 -2.34 -5.20
CA ARG A 46 5.78 -2.95 -4.36
C ARG A 46 6.40 -1.88 -3.46
N THR A 47 6.64 -2.15 -2.18
CA THR A 47 7.05 -1.10 -1.23
C THR A 47 8.52 -0.73 -1.34
N VAL A 48 9.38 -1.66 -1.81
CA VAL A 48 10.81 -1.40 -2.00
C VAL A 48 11.09 -0.48 -3.21
N SER A 49 10.42 -0.74 -4.34
CA SER A 49 10.72 -0.07 -5.62
C SER A 49 9.64 0.90 -6.10
N TRP A 50 8.49 0.93 -5.42
CA TRP A 50 7.28 1.63 -5.86
C TRP A 50 6.83 1.26 -7.28
N GLN A 51 7.25 0.11 -7.78
CA GLN A 51 6.79 -0.41 -9.06
C GLN A 51 5.32 -0.80 -8.95
N LYS A 52 4.54 -0.44 -9.97
CA LYS A 52 3.12 -0.73 -10.02
C LYS A 52 2.91 -2.20 -10.37
N ALA A 53 2.30 -2.95 -9.45
CA ALA A 53 1.94 -4.35 -9.63
C ALA A 53 0.53 -4.50 -10.24
N LEU A 54 -0.39 -3.61 -9.89
CA LEU A 54 -1.78 -3.60 -10.37
C LEU A 54 -2.27 -2.16 -10.52
N HIS A 55 -3.11 -1.93 -11.53
CA HIS A 55 -3.89 -0.70 -11.68
C HIS A 55 -5.31 -1.07 -12.12
N VAL A 56 -6.31 -0.65 -11.36
CA VAL A 56 -7.71 -0.69 -11.76
C VAL A 56 -8.22 0.75 -11.81
N LYS A 57 -8.66 1.20 -12.98
CA LYS A 57 -9.20 2.54 -13.15
C LYS A 57 -10.64 2.60 -12.67
N ALA A 58 -11.08 3.76 -12.19
CA ALA A 58 -12.47 3.97 -11.79
C ALA A 58 -13.46 3.65 -12.93
N ALA A 59 -13.09 3.95 -14.19
CA ALA A 59 -13.91 3.67 -15.37
C ALA A 59 -14.09 2.17 -15.67
N GLU A 60 -13.24 1.30 -15.11
CA GLU A 60 -13.34 -0.16 -15.25
C GLU A 60 -14.29 -0.77 -14.21
N LEU A 61 -14.78 0.03 -13.27
CA LEU A 61 -15.62 -0.39 -12.16
C LEU A 61 -17.04 0.16 -12.31
N ALA A 62 -18.04 -0.68 -12.03
CA ALA A 62 -19.44 -0.26 -11.95
C ALA A 62 -19.79 0.43 -10.61
N PHE A 63 -18.81 0.56 -9.70
CA PHE A 63 -18.97 1.09 -8.35
C PHE A 63 -17.76 1.90 -7.92
N THR A 64 -17.91 2.66 -6.84
CA THR A 64 -16.82 3.43 -6.23
C THR A 64 -16.17 2.63 -5.10
N ILE A 65 -14.83 2.69 -5.01
CA ILE A 65 -14.09 2.07 -3.91
C ILE A 65 -13.96 3.09 -2.77
N ASP A 66 -14.51 2.74 -1.60
CA ASP A 66 -14.40 3.53 -0.38
C ASP A 66 -13.51 2.90 0.69
N THR A 67 -13.45 1.56 0.74
CA THR A 67 -12.70 0.84 1.78
C THR A 67 -11.78 -0.20 1.17
N LEU A 68 -10.68 -0.49 1.88
CA LEU A 68 -9.73 -1.50 1.47
C LEU A 68 -9.36 -2.41 2.65
N ALA A 69 -9.38 -3.71 2.41
CA ALA A 69 -8.94 -4.70 3.37
C ALA A 69 -8.19 -5.82 2.64
N TRP A 70 -7.03 -6.19 3.16
CA TRP A 70 -6.35 -7.41 2.77
C TRP A 70 -6.93 -8.58 3.55
N SER A 71 -7.05 -9.73 2.89
CA SER A 71 -7.23 -10.97 3.64
C SER A 71 -6.00 -11.22 4.52
N PRO A 72 -6.15 -11.88 5.69
CA PRO A 72 -5.02 -12.14 6.58
C PRO A 72 -3.90 -12.97 5.94
N ASP A 73 -4.22 -13.81 4.95
CA ASP A 73 -3.26 -14.59 4.17
C ASP A 73 -2.62 -13.79 3.02
N GLY A 74 -3.13 -12.59 2.71
CA GLY A 74 -2.67 -11.74 1.62
C GLY A 74 -2.98 -12.27 0.21
N ILE A 75 -3.76 -13.34 0.09
CA ILE A 75 -4.14 -13.97 -1.18
C ILE A 75 -5.64 -13.77 -1.39
N LYS A 76 -6.08 -13.56 -2.64
CA LYS A 76 -7.51 -13.50 -2.96
C LYS A 76 -8.17 -14.77 -2.42
N GLY A 77 -9.11 -14.63 -1.48
CA GLY A 77 -9.89 -15.74 -0.95
C GLY A 77 -10.41 -16.58 -2.12
N ARG A 78 -10.02 -17.85 -2.15
CA ARG A 78 -10.39 -18.81 -3.19
C ARG A 78 -11.91 -18.74 -3.40
N GLU A 79 -12.33 -18.25 -4.57
CA GLU A 79 -13.73 -18.23 -5.00
C GLU A 79 -14.20 -19.70 -5.04
N ARG A 80 -15.21 -20.03 -4.23
CA ARG A 80 -15.89 -21.33 -4.26
C ARG A 80 -17.09 -21.23 -5.19
#